data_AF-A0A078JVR2-F1
#
_entry.id   AF-A0A078JVR2-F1
#
_cell.length_a   1.000
_cell.length_b   1.000
_cell.length_c   1.000
_cell.angle_alpha   90.00
_cell.angle_beta   90.00
_cell.angle_gamma   90.00
#
_symmetry.space_group_name_H-M   'P 1'
#
loop_
_entity.id
_entity.type
_entity.pdbx_description
1 polymer ?
#
loop_
_entity_poly.entity_id
_entity_poly.type
_entity_poly.pdbx_seq_one_letter_code
_entity_poly.pdbx_strand_id
1 'polypeptide(L)'
;MTSSSKCFFLGSLVVLLLLFLGSTSTMALTKDINSTCYRYSVDNSFVHNKTFCLQTLTAYPPAVSATNMVELVKVTLDLGSTQAKERAGFVAGLEKEPTFKKYFETCSESYATIVNNFRGARLSMEDGAAGYNRQE
;
A
#
# COMPACT_ATOMS: atom_id res chain seq x y z
N MET A 1 -19.41 42.73 -31.60
CA MET A 1 -18.61 41.72 -30.87
C MET A 1 -19.51 41.05 -29.85
N THR A 2 -20.06 39.88 -30.17
CA THR A 2 -20.62 38.96 -29.18
C THR A 2 -20.73 37.59 -29.83
N SER A 3 -20.67 36.54 -29.02
CA SER A 3 -20.68 35.12 -29.40
C SER A 3 -19.30 34.47 -29.58
N SER A 4 -18.67 34.16 -28.45
CA SER A 4 -17.89 32.91 -28.30
C SER A 4 -17.71 32.54 -26.82
N SER A 5 -18.73 32.80 -25.99
CA SER A 5 -18.65 32.52 -24.55
C SER A 5 -19.12 31.09 -24.21
N LYS A 6 -19.98 30.47 -25.03
CA LYS A 6 -20.64 29.19 -24.70
C LYS A 6 -19.75 27.94 -24.85
N CYS A 7 -18.67 27.99 -25.64
CA CYS A 7 -17.80 26.82 -25.86
C CYS A 7 -16.84 26.56 -24.71
N PHE A 8 -16.41 27.61 -23.99
CA PHE A 8 -15.54 27.47 -22.82
C PHE A 8 -16.26 26.83 -21.63
N PHE A 9 -17.53 27.16 -21.42
CA PHE A 9 -18.33 26.57 -20.34
C PHE A 9 -18.62 25.08 -20.56
N LEU A 10 -18.86 24.65 -21.81
CA LEU A 10 -19.08 23.23 -22.12
C LEU A 10 -17.81 22.41 -21.96
N GLY A 11 -16.65 22.92 -22.40
CA GLY A 11 -15.37 22.24 -22.19
C GLY A 11 -15.03 22.10 -20.71
N SER A 12 -15.22 23.17 -19.92
CA SER A 12 -14.99 23.15 -18.47
C SER A 12 -15.95 22.19 -17.76
N LEU A 13 -17.25 22.19 -18.12
CA LEU A 13 -18.25 21.30 -17.54
C LEU A 13 -17.98 19.82 -17.85
N VAL A 14 -17.53 19.50 -19.06
CA VAL A 14 -17.15 18.12 -19.45
C VAL A 14 -15.91 17.65 -18.70
N VAL A 15 -14.89 18.51 -18.54
CA VAL A 15 -13.70 18.19 -17.73
C VAL A 15 -14.05 18.00 -16.27
N LEU A 16 -14.92 18.85 -15.70
CA LEU A 16 -15.45 18.68 -14.35
C LEU A 16 -16.25 17.37 -14.21
N LEU A 17 -17.14 17.05 -15.15
CA LEU A 17 -17.89 15.79 -15.17
C LEU A 17 -16.96 14.57 -15.27
N LEU A 18 -15.92 14.62 -16.09
CA LEU A 18 -14.92 13.55 -16.18
C LEU A 18 -14.11 13.40 -14.88
N LEU A 19 -13.77 14.51 -14.22
CA LEU A 19 -13.11 14.50 -12.90
C LEU A 19 -14.03 13.92 -11.81
N PHE A 20 -15.32 14.25 -11.81
CA PHE A 20 -16.29 13.72 -10.84
C PHE A 20 -16.65 12.25 -11.10
N LEU A 21 -16.81 11.83 -12.36
CA LEU A 21 -17.11 10.44 -12.73
C LEU A 21 -15.88 9.52 -12.58
N GLY A 22 -14.67 10.04 -12.77
CA GLY A 22 -13.41 9.32 -12.52
C GLY A 22 -13.00 9.25 -11.03
N SER A 23 -13.65 10.00 -10.14
CA SER A 23 -13.34 10.06 -8.70
C SER A 23 -14.21 9.17 -7.82
N THR A 24 -15.08 8.34 -8.40
CA THR A 24 -15.91 7.41 -7.62
C THR A 24 -15.08 6.28 -7.01
N SER A 25 -13.99 5.88 -7.68
CA SER A 25 -13.08 4.81 -7.24
C SER A 25 -12.19 5.24 -6.08
N THR A 26 -11.68 6.49 -6.10
CA THR A 26 -10.75 7.00 -5.08
C THR A 26 -11.44 7.27 -3.74
N MET A 27 -12.70 7.73 -3.76
CA MET A 27 -13.48 7.93 -2.53
C MET A 27 -13.90 6.62 -1.86
N ALA A 28 -14.23 5.59 -2.64
CA ALA A 28 -14.56 4.26 -2.12
C ALA A 28 -13.33 3.62 -1.46
N LEU A 29 -12.16 3.68 -2.10
CA LEU A 29 -10.94 3.11 -1.54
C LEU A 29 -10.42 3.90 -0.31
N THR A 30 -10.57 5.23 -0.28
CA THR A 30 -10.19 6.01 0.91
C THR A 30 -11.02 5.58 2.13
N LYS A 31 -12.29 5.23 1.93
CA LYS A 31 -13.15 4.63 2.97
C LYS A 31 -12.68 3.23 3.35
N ASP A 32 -12.16 2.45 2.40
CA ASP A 32 -11.60 1.11 2.64
C ASP A 32 -10.25 1.14 3.37
N ILE A 33 -9.37 2.10 3.07
CA ILE A 33 -8.13 2.36 3.82
C ILE A 33 -8.48 2.73 5.27
N ASN A 34 -9.42 3.66 5.45
CA ASN A 34 -9.84 4.07 6.78
C ASN A 34 -10.44 2.90 7.55
N SER A 35 -11.37 2.14 6.96
CA SER A 35 -11.98 0.97 7.63
C SER A 35 -10.97 -0.12 7.95
N THR A 36 -9.97 -0.34 7.08
CA THR A 36 -8.86 -1.28 7.32
C THR A 36 -7.99 -0.86 8.49
N CYS A 37 -7.59 0.42 8.54
CA CYS A 37 -6.82 0.97 9.66
C CYS A 37 -7.63 1.05 10.98
N TYR A 38 -8.97 1.04 10.92
CA TYR A 38 -9.86 0.98 12.09
C TYR A 38 -10.10 -0.45 12.60
N ARG A 39 -10.25 -1.43 11.70
CA ARG A 39 -10.66 -2.81 12.05
C ARG A 39 -9.57 -3.60 12.78
N TYR A 40 -8.30 -3.26 12.54
CA TYR A 40 -7.16 -3.94 13.17
C TYR A 40 -6.79 -3.42 14.57
N SER A 41 -7.51 -2.44 15.13
CA SER A 41 -7.24 -1.94 16.48
C SER A 41 -7.94 -2.71 17.60
N VAL A 42 -8.76 -3.73 17.28
CA VAL A 42 -9.74 -4.29 18.24
C VAL A 42 -9.30 -5.59 18.90
N ASP A 43 -8.39 -6.39 18.31
CA ASP A 43 -8.01 -7.69 18.88
C ASP A 43 -6.49 -7.92 18.85
N ASN A 44 -5.75 -7.33 19.80
CA ASN A 44 -4.34 -7.65 20.15
C ASN A 44 -3.39 -8.04 18.98
N SER A 45 -3.53 -7.41 17.82
CA SER A 45 -2.76 -7.74 16.62
C SER A 45 -2.34 -6.46 15.90
N PHE A 46 -1.17 -5.97 16.32
CA PHE A 46 -0.19 -5.15 15.58
C PHE A 46 -0.67 -4.16 14.49
N VAL A 47 -1.71 -3.36 14.75
CA VAL A 47 -1.76 -1.98 14.26
C VAL A 47 -1.76 -1.05 15.46
N HIS A 48 -0.58 -0.90 16.09
CA HIS A 48 -0.42 -0.07 17.29
C HIS A 48 -0.64 1.43 17.04
N ASN A 49 -0.91 1.86 15.81
CA ASN A 49 -1.13 3.26 15.53
C ASN A 49 -1.97 3.46 14.26
N LYS A 50 -3.26 3.72 14.44
CA LYS A 50 -4.18 4.11 13.36
C LYS A 50 -3.59 5.26 12.54
N THR A 51 -2.98 6.25 13.19
CA THR A 51 -2.36 7.39 12.54
C THR A 51 -1.20 6.95 11.65
N PHE A 52 -0.35 6.03 12.11
CA PHE A 52 0.73 5.45 11.30
C PHE A 52 0.19 4.70 10.08
N CYS A 53 -0.84 3.87 10.26
CA CYS A 53 -1.48 3.12 9.16
C CYS A 53 -2.04 4.08 8.10
N LEU A 54 -2.82 5.07 8.54
CA LEU A 54 -3.38 6.08 7.64
C LEU A 54 -2.29 6.86 6.93
N GLN A 55 -1.32 7.42 7.65
CA GLN A 55 -0.24 8.22 7.08
C GLN A 55 0.60 7.41 6.08
N THR A 56 0.90 6.15 6.41
CA THR A 56 1.70 5.29 5.53
C THR A 56 0.96 5.00 4.22
N LEU A 57 -0.32 4.59 4.31
CA LEU A 57 -1.09 4.20 3.13
C LEU A 57 -1.50 5.40 2.28
N THR A 58 -1.83 6.54 2.88
CA THR A 58 -2.19 7.75 2.12
C THR A 58 -0.98 8.44 1.50
N ALA A 59 0.21 8.32 2.09
CA ALA A 59 1.44 8.84 1.51
C ALA A 59 2.08 7.92 0.45
N TYR A 60 1.60 6.68 0.31
CA TYR A 60 2.13 5.71 -0.64
C TYR A 60 1.27 5.65 -1.92
N PRO A 61 1.72 6.23 -3.05
CA PRO A 61 0.88 6.37 -4.24
C PRO A 61 0.27 5.07 -4.77
N PRO A 62 0.97 3.91 -4.77
CA PRO A 62 0.36 2.64 -5.18
C PRO A 62 -0.80 2.20 -4.28
N ALA A 63 -0.77 2.48 -2.98
CA ALA A 63 -1.89 2.19 -2.08
C ALA A 63 -3.10 3.09 -2.37
N VAL A 64 -2.87 4.38 -2.65
CA VAL A 64 -3.95 5.31 -3.04
C VAL A 64 -4.53 4.97 -4.41
N SER A 65 -3.72 4.42 -5.30
CA SER A 65 -4.13 4.07 -6.67
C SER A 65 -4.84 2.72 -6.77
N ALA A 66 -4.83 1.92 -5.69
CA ALA A 66 -5.43 0.60 -5.71
C ALA A 66 -6.95 0.69 -5.98
N THR A 67 -7.48 -0.19 -6.81
CA THR A 67 -8.88 -0.15 -7.22
C THR A 67 -9.79 -1.03 -6.36
N ASN A 68 -9.18 -1.92 -5.57
CA ASN A 68 -9.88 -2.88 -4.72
C ASN A 68 -8.98 -3.34 -3.56
N MET A 69 -9.58 -4.03 -2.59
CA MET A 69 -8.88 -4.51 -1.39
C MET A 69 -7.75 -5.51 -1.68
N VAL A 70 -7.90 -6.36 -2.70
CA VAL A 70 -6.85 -7.33 -3.07
C VAL A 70 -5.62 -6.60 -3.58
N GLU A 71 -5.81 -5.60 -4.43
CA GLU A 71 -4.74 -4.73 -4.91
C GLU A 71 -4.10 -3.92 -3.77
N LEU A 72 -4.90 -3.38 -2.86
CA LEU A 72 -4.42 -2.65 -1.68
C LEU A 72 -3.52 -3.53 -0.78
N VAL A 73 -3.94 -4.77 -0.50
CA VAL A 73 -3.13 -5.70 0.29
C VAL A 73 -1.84 -6.05 -0.46
N LYS A 74 -1.93 -6.32 -1.77
CA LYS A 74 -0.78 -6.58 -2.63
C LYS A 74 0.27 -5.46 -2.52
N VAL A 75 -0.10 -4.22 -2.85
CA VAL A 75 0.84 -3.09 -2.81
C VAL A 75 1.36 -2.81 -1.39
N THR A 76 0.59 -3.11 -0.35
CA THR A 76 1.04 -2.99 1.05
C THR A 76 2.08 -4.06 1.42
N LEU A 77 1.92 -5.29 0.94
CA LEU A 77 2.93 -6.36 1.11
C LEU A 77 4.24 -5.98 0.39
N ASP A 78 4.16 -5.39 -0.80
CA ASP A 78 5.34 -4.92 -1.54
C ASP A 78 6.05 -3.78 -0.81
N LEU A 79 5.29 -2.84 -0.24
CA LEU A 79 5.81 -1.77 0.61
C LEU A 79 6.56 -2.33 1.83
N GLY A 80 5.94 -3.26 2.56
CA GLY A 80 6.55 -3.92 3.72
C GLY A 80 7.83 -4.69 3.35
N SER A 81 7.80 -5.42 2.22
CA SER A 81 8.98 -6.12 1.69
C SER A 81 10.12 -5.15 1.34
N THR A 82 9.81 -4.03 0.70
CA THR A 82 10.80 -3.00 0.30
C THR A 82 11.46 -2.39 1.53
N GLN A 83 10.67 -1.95 2.52
CA GLN A 83 11.20 -1.39 3.76
C GLN A 83 12.05 -2.41 4.52
N ALA A 84 11.62 -3.68 4.59
CA ALA A 84 12.40 -4.73 5.24
C ALA A 84 13.74 -4.98 4.53
N LYS A 85 13.79 -4.93 3.18
CA LYS A 85 15.05 -5.02 2.41
C LYS A 85 15.97 -3.85 2.69
N GLU A 86 15.45 -2.63 2.73
CA GLU A 86 16.24 -1.43 3.06
C GLU A 86 16.86 -1.53 4.46
N ARG A 87 16.07 -2.00 5.44
CA ARG A 87 16.57 -2.21 6.81
C ARG A 87 17.59 -3.35 6.88
N ALA A 88 17.39 -4.44 6.16
CA ALA A 88 18.39 -5.51 6.05
C ALA A 88 19.74 -4.96 5.52
N GLY A 89 19.70 -4.19 4.43
CA GLY A 89 20.91 -3.58 3.86
C GLY A 89 21.59 -2.60 4.81
N PHE A 90 20.82 -1.79 5.53
CA PHE A 90 21.34 -0.90 6.56
C PHE A 90 22.06 -1.67 7.67
N VAL A 91 21.42 -2.71 8.22
CA VAL A 91 21.99 -3.53 9.30
C VAL A 91 23.24 -4.29 8.84
N ALA A 92 23.23 -4.86 7.63
CA ALA A 92 24.41 -5.51 7.06
C ALA A 92 25.60 -4.55 6.94
N GLY A 93 25.33 -3.26 6.69
CA GLY A 93 26.35 -2.21 6.72
C GLY A 93 26.99 -1.99 8.10
N LEU A 94 26.27 -2.30 9.18
CA LEU A 94 26.70 -2.14 10.57
C LEU A 94 27.46 -3.36 11.12
N GLU A 95 27.40 -4.53 10.47
CA GLU A 95 28.10 -5.75 10.91
C GLU A 95 29.63 -5.60 10.98
N LYS A 96 30.17 -4.55 10.34
CA LYS A 96 31.58 -4.15 10.44
C LYS A 96 31.97 -3.63 11.82
N GLU A 97 31.00 -3.27 12.66
CA GLU A 97 31.24 -2.78 14.02
C GLU A 97 31.37 -3.95 15.01
N PRO A 98 32.58 -4.24 15.52
CA PRO A 98 32.83 -5.41 16.35
C PRO A 98 32.04 -5.44 17.66
N THR A 99 31.72 -4.29 18.26
CA THR A 99 31.06 -4.24 19.58
C THR A 99 29.67 -4.88 19.56
N PHE A 100 28.95 -4.76 18.45
CA PHE A 100 27.56 -5.22 18.32
C PHE A 100 27.34 -6.20 17.16
N LYS A 101 28.41 -6.72 16.56
CA LYS A 101 28.37 -7.58 15.37
C LYS A 101 27.30 -8.67 15.45
N LYS A 102 27.25 -9.43 16.55
CA LYS A 102 26.26 -10.52 16.73
C LYS A 102 24.81 -10.02 16.74
N TYR A 103 24.57 -8.84 17.29
CA TYR A 103 23.24 -8.22 17.27
C TYR A 103 22.85 -7.79 15.86
N PHE A 104 23.79 -7.22 15.10
CA PHE A 104 23.55 -6.83 13.71
C PHE A 104 23.33 -8.05 12.80
N GLU A 105 24.12 -9.11 12.93
CA GLU A 105 23.88 -10.37 12.20
C GLU A 105 22.47 -10.93 12.48
N THR A 106 22.08 -10.98 13.76
CA THR A 106 20.73 -11.44 14.15
C THR A 106 19.63 -10.56 13.56
N CYS A 107 19.80 -9.23 13.56
CA CYS A 107 18.85 -8.31 12.95
C CYS A 107 18.79 -8.48 11.43
N SER A 108 19.93 -8.67 10.77
CA SER A 108 20.06 -8.90 9.33
C SER A 108 19.27 -10.14 8.90
N GLU A 109 19.47 -11.26 9.60
CA GLU A 109 18.73 -12.51 9.39
C GLU A 109 17.22 -12.36 9.64
N SER A 110 16.85 -11.61 10.67
CA SER A 110 15.45 -11.33 10.99
C SER A 110 14.77 -10.54 9.86
N TYR A 111 15.42 -9.51 9.32
CA TYR A 111 14.88 -8.77 8.19
C TYR A 111 14.82 -9.63 6.92
N ALA A 112 15.81 -10.48 6.65
CA ALA A 112 15.75 -11.43 5.53
C ALA A 112 14.55 -12.38 5.66
N THR A 113 14.26 -12.86 6.87
CA THR A 113 13.08 -13.68 7.17
C THR A 113 11.79 -12.90 6.92
N ILE A 114 11.70 -11.65 7.39
CA ILE A 114 10.53 -10.78 7.16
C ILE A 114 10.28 -10.56 5.66
N VAL A 115 11.35 -10.28 4.88
CA VAL A 115 11.25 -10.13 3.43
C VAL A 115 10.68 -11.38 2.77
N ASN A 116 11.15 -12.56 3.19
CA ASN A 116 10.64 -13.84 2.68
C ASN A 116 9.18 -14.07 3.05
N ASN A 117 8.77 -13.71 4.27
CA ASN A 117 7.38 -13.82 4.71
C ASN A 117 6.45 -12.93 3.88
N PHE A 118 6.84 -11.67 3.61
CA PHE A 118 6.06 -10.79 2.74
C PHE A 118 5.95 -11.33 1.31
N ARG A 119 7.05 -11.85 0.75
CA ARG A 119 7.05 -12.47 -0.58
C ARG A 119 6.15 -13.71 -0.62
N GLY A 120 6.23 -14.58 0.39
CA GLY A 120 5.40 -15.76 0.50
C GLY A 120 3.91 -15.41 0.56
N ALA A 121 3.54 -14.44 1.41
CA ALA A 121 2.18 -13.93 1.48
C ALA A 121 1.69 -13.38 0.13
N ARG A 122 2.55 -12.66 -0.60
CA ARG A 122 2.22 -12.12 -1.93
C ARG A 122 1.93 -13.22 -2.95
N LEU A 123 2.76 -14.26 -2.99
CA LEU A 123 2.57 -15.40 -3.90
C LEU A 123 1.29 -16.19 -3.57
N SER A 124 1.00 -16.44 -2.30
CA SER A 124 -0.23 -17.13 -1.89
C SER A 124 -1.51 -16.41 -2.33
N MET A 125 -1.46 -15.08 -2.45
CA MET A 125 -2.58 -14.28 -2.96
C MET A 125 -2.75 -14.39 -4.48
N GLU A 126 -1.68 -14.69 -5.21
CA GLU A 126 -1.71 -14.88 -6.67
C GLU A 126 -2.25 -16.29 -7.01
N ASP A 127 -1.84 -17.29 -6.24
CA ASP A 127 -2.35 -18.67 -6.37
C ASP A 127 -3.84 -18.78 -5.98
N GLY A 128 -4.26 -18.09 -4.92
CA GLY A 128 -5.68 -18.03 -4.51
C GLY A 128 -6.57 -17.31 -5.53
N ALA A 129 -6.06 -16.28 -6.22
CA ALA A 129 -6.78 -15.60 -7.29
C ALA A 129 -6.94 -16.47 -8.55
N ALA A 130 -5.98 -17.35 -8.84
CA ALA A 130 -6.07 -18.31 -9.94
C ALA A 130 -7.13 -19.40 -9.70
N GLY A 131 -7.47 -19.71 -8.43
CA GLY A 131 -8.53 -20.64 -8.07
C GLY A 131 -9.95 -20.06 -8.16
N TYR A 132 -10.11 -18.76 -7.91
CA TYR A 132 -11.40 -18.06 -7.96
C TYR A 132 -11.93 -17.87 -9.39
N ASN A 133 -11.05 -17.58 -10.35
CA ASN A 133 -11.40 -17.40 -11.77
C ASN A 133 -11.78 -18.71 -12.52
N ARG A 134 -11.88 -19.84 -11.81
CA ARG A 134 -12.29 -21.14 -12.40
C ARG A 134 -13.69 -21.58 -11.93
N GLN A 135 -14.42 -20.72 -11.22
CA GLN A 135 -15.77 -21.00 -10.73
C GLN A 135 -16.87 -20.15 -11.39
N GLU A 136 -16.56 -19.39 -12.45
CA GLU A 136 -17.55 -18.75 -13.33
C GLU A 136 -17.81 -19.57 -14.60
#